data_AF-A0A8S2VIG2-F1
#
_entry.id   AF-A0A8S2VIG2-F1
#
_cell.length_a   1.000
_cell.length_b   1.000
_cell.length_c   1.000
_cell.angle_alpha   90.00
_cell.angle_beta   90.00
_cell.angle_gamma   90.00
#
_symmetry.space_group_name_H-M   'P 1'
#
loop_
_entity.id
_entity.type
_entity.pdbx_description
1 polymer ?
#
loop_
_entity_poly.entity_id
_entity_poly.type
_entity_poly.pdbx_seq_one_letter_code
_entity_poly.pdbx_strand_id
1 'polypeptide(L)'
;IDKTELKLDEDQIIWPNRRHRKPDGIRTRRNVSVVTIAEKPFIFTRSGNDCDPATEVVCPRKRLNDSTNEEYEYFCCRGYCIDLLQELSKNLSFVYTLHLVADNKYGSYEKEGDDKHKRWDGMIGELVNYQADMIIAPLTISPERAEDIEFTKPFKYQGITILVRKSTSTSNLASFLQPFKEALWMMVLLSVHVVAVVLYLLDRFSPFGRFRFSSQQKSERGNGPVIEVNTEEDALNLSRALWFTWGILLNSGIGEGTPRSFSARVLGMVWAGFAMIMVASYTANLAAFLVLDRPEASISGINDARLRNPQDGFTYATVKGSSVDMYFKRQVGMFIKQKSDYLSHLKA
;
A
#
# COMPACT_ATOMS: atom_id res chain seq x y z
N ILE A 1 45.35 -69.49 -32.76
CA ILE A 1 45.59 -68.14 -33.33
C ILE A 1 45.83 -67.24 -32.13
N ASP A 2 47.09 -67.13 -31.71
CA ASP A 2 47.46 -66.36 -30.52
C ASP A 2 47.27 -64.87 -30.78
N LYS A 3 46.45 -64.24 -29.93
CA LYS A 3 46.32 -62.79 -29.87
C LYS A 3 47.61 -62.24 -29.29
N THR A 4 48.45 -61.67 -30.13
CA THR A 4 49.56 -60.82 -29.70
C THR A 4 49.01 -59.61 -28.96
N GLU A 5 49.19 -59.57 -27.64
CA GLU A 5 48.95 -58.38 -26.82
C GLU A 5 49.99 -57.30 -27.19
N LEU A 6 49.56 -56.31 -27.96
CA LEU A 6 50.35 -55.10 -28.20
C LEU A 6 50.27 -54.23 -26.95
N LYS A 7 51.37 -54.14 -26.19
CA LYS A 7 51.53 -53.16 -25.10
C LYS A 7 52.10 -51.87 -25.66
N LEU A 8 51.37 -50.77 -25.46
CA LEU A 8 51.81 -49.43 -25.82
C LEU A 8 52.89 -48.99 -24.83
N ASP A 9 54.07 -48.64 -25.33
CA ASP A 9 55.15 -48.07 -24.53
C ASP A 9 54.92 -46.56 -24.38
N GLU A 10 54.35 -46.15 -23.25
CA GLU A 10 53.99 -44.74 -22.98
C GLU A 10 55.22 -43.82 -22.92
N ASP A 11 56.41 -44.36 -22.65
CA ASP A 11 57.65 -43.60 -22.53
C ASP A 11 58.23 -43.16 -23.90
N GLN A 12 57.84 -43.84 -24.98
CA GLN A 12 58.20 -43.47 -26.36
C GLN A 12 57.27 -42.44 -26.98
N ILE A 13 56.20 -42.06 -26.29
CA ILE A 13 55.23 -41.08 -26.80
C ILE A 13 55.79 -39.67 -26.63
N ILE A 14 56.09 -39.04 -27.76
CA ILE A 14 56.55 -37.65 -27.80
C ILE A 14 55.34 -36.72 -27.96
N TRP A 15 55.00 -36.00 -26.89
CA TRP A 15 53.96 -34.98 -26.88
C TRP A 15 54.44 -33.67 -27.53
N PRO A 16 53.51 -32.77 -27.93
CA PRO A 16 53.86 -31.44 -28.45
C PRO A 16 54.90 -30.73 -27.56
N ASN A 17 55.85 -30.02 -28.17
CA ASN A 17 57.07 -29.49 -27.53
C ASN A 17 58.10 -30.54 -27.06
N ARG A 18 58.16 -31.73 -27.70
CA ARG A 18 59.16 -32.78 -27.42
C ARG A 18 59.16 -33.23 -25.95
N ARG A 19 57.98 -33.31 -25.33
CA ARG A 19 57.84 -33.75 -23.94
C ARG A 19 57.50 -35.22 -23.92
N HIS A 20 58.21 -36.01 -23.11
CA HIS A 20 57.90 -37.42 -22.88
C HIS A 20 56.80 -37.61 -21.83
N ARG A 21 56.57 -36.59 -20.99
CA ARG A 21 55.50 -36.61 -19.99
C ARG A 21 54.19 -36.12 -20.59
N LYS A 22 53.14 -36.94 -20.46
CA LYS A 22 51.77 -36.60 -20.82
C LYS A 22 51.35 -35.28 -20.15
N PRO A 23 50.96 -34.25 -20.91
CA PRO A 23 50.45 -33.01 -20.33
C PRO A 23 49.08 -33.24 -19.70
N ASP A 24 48.78 -32.52 -18.63
CA ASP A 24 47.44 -32.45 -18.09
C ASP A 24 46.56 -31.78 -19.14
N GLY A 25 45.68 -32.56 -19.79
CA GLY A 25 44.93 -32.16 -20.99
C GLY A 25 43.95 -31.01 -20.81
N ILE A 26 43.82 -30.45 -19.60
CA ILE A 26 42.90 -29.36 -19.27
C ILE A 26 43.66 -28.32 -18.45
N ARG A 27 43.73 -27.10 -18.98
CA ARG A 27 44.26 -25.93 -18.27
C ARG A 27 43.10 -25.04 -17.85
N THR A 28 42.78 -25.03 -16.56
CA THR A 28 41.69 -24.19 -16.01
C THR A 28 42.04 -22.72 -16.24
N ARG A 29 41.12 -21.98 -16.87
CA ARG A 29 41.25 -20.53 -17.06
C ARG A 29 41.12 -19.85 -15.69
N ARG A 30 41.95 -18.84 -15.45
CA ARG A 30 41.89 -18.00 -14.24
C ARG A 30 41.15 -16.68 -14.44
N ASN A 31 40.82 -16.35 -15.69
CA ASN A 31 39.98 -15.20 -16.01
C ASN A 31 38.54 -15.68 -16.21
N VAL A 32 37.61 -15.10 -15.47
CA VAL A 32 36.19 -15.45 -15.45
C VAL A 32 35.38 -14.25 -15.90
N SER A 33 34.56 -14.39 -16.95
CA SER A 33 33.61 -13.34 -17.32
C SER A 33 32.37 -13.41 -16.43
N VAL A 34 32.06 -12.30 -15.78
CA VAL A 34 30.96 -12.21 -14.80
C VAL A 34 29.91 -11.24 -15.32
N VAL A 35 28.70 -11.74 -15.54
CA VAL A 35 27.56 -10.90 -15.90
C VAL A 35 26.75 -10.51 -14.67
N THR A 36 26.26 -9.29 -14.67
CA THR A 36 25.41 -8.76 -13.61
C THR A 36 24.32 -7.83 -14.14
N ILE A 37 23.42 -7.38 -13.25
CA ILE A 37 22.30 -6.48 -13.56
C ILE A 37 22.22 -5.35 -12.54
N ALA A 38 21.79 -4.18 -12.99
CA ALA A 38 21.60 -3.02 -12.14
C ALA A 38 20.31 -3.16 -11.30
N GLU A 39 20.43 -3.62 -10.05
CA GLU A 39 19.29 -3.83 -9.15
C GLU A 39 19.57 -3.31 -7.74
N LYS A 40 18.82 -2.29 -7.30
CA LYS A 40 18.93 -1.73 -5.95
C LYS A 40 18.21 -2.62 -4.94
N PRO A 41 18.73 -2.85 -3.73
CA PRO A 41 19.97 -2.29 -3.14
C PRO A 41 21.22 -3.15 -3.35
N PHE A 42 21.17 -4.20 -4.18
CA PHE A 42 22.26 -5.15 -4.34
C PHE A 42 23.42 -4.58 -5.17
N ILE A 43 23.09 -3.86 -6.24
CA ILE A 43 24.03 -3.35 -7.24
C ILE A 43 23.56 -1.96 -7.67
N PHE A 44 24.39 -0.97 -7.42
CA PHE A 44 24.23 0.41 -7.85
C PHE A 44 25.14 0.66 -9.03
N THR A 45 24.62 1.35 -10.04
CA THR A 45 25.38 1.75 -11.23
C THR A 45 25.47 3.26 -11.30
N ARG A 46 26.69 3.78 -11.51
CA ARG A 46 26.97 5.19 -11.78
C ARG A 46 27.58 5.29 -13.18
N SER A 47 27.08 6.20 -14.01
CA SER A 47 27.66 6.42 -15.34
C SER A 47 29.03 7.08 -15.22
N GLY A 48 30.04 6.55 -15.92
CA GLY A 48 31.38 7.11 -15.95
C GLY A 48 32.48 6.04 -15.99
N ASN A 49 33.68 6.47 -16.41
CA ASN A 49 34.86 5.61 -16.52
C ASN A 49 35.80 5.76 -15.31
N ASP A 50 35.67 6.86 -14.57
CA ASP A 50 36.48 7.14 -13.39
C ASP A 50 35.78 6.58 -12.16
N CYS A 51 36.10 5.32 -11.85
CA CYS A 51 35.55 4.56 -10.73
C CYS A 51 36.53 4.57 -9.55
N ASP A 52 36.01 4.70 -8.33
CA ASP A 52 36.84 4.59 -7.13
C ASP A 52 37.32 3.14 -6.97
N PRO A 53 38.63 2.86 -7.06
CA PRO A 53 39.16 1.49 -7.03
C PRO A 53 38.94 0.77 -5.69
N ALA A 54 38.63 1.51 -4.61
CA ALA A 54 38.38 0.91 -3.30
C ALA A 54 36.96 0.35 -3.15
N THR A 55 35.97 0.95 -3.81
CA THR A 55 34.54 0.66 -3.56
C THR A 55 33.74 0.36 -4.82
N GLU A 56 34.26 0.71 -6.00
CA GLU A 56 33.59 0.57 -7.27
C GLU A 56 34.41 -0.28 -8.25
N VAL A 57 33.72 -0.99 -9.14
CA VAL A 57 34.32 -1.79 -10.21
C VAL A 57 33.74 -1.35 -11.54
N VAL A 58 34.58 -1.22 -12.57
CA VAL A 58 34.13 -0.90 -13.92
C VAL A 58 33.30 -2.05 -14.47
N CYS A 59 32.12 -1.74 -14.99
CA CYS A 59 31.17 -2.68 -15.58
C CYS A 59 30.61 -2.12 -16.90
N PRO A 60 31.26 -2.40 -18.04
CA PRO A 60 30.72 -2.02 -19.34
C PRO A 60 29.39 -2.72 -19.63
N ARG A 61 28.52 -2.05 -20.38
CA ARG A 61 27.28 -2.58 -20.92
C ARG A 61 27.29 -2.47 -22.43
N LYS A 62 26.94 -3.56 -23.13
CA LYS A 62 26.80 -3.56 -24.59
C LYS A 62 25.52 -2.84 -25.00
N ARG A 63 25.61 -1.91 -25.96
CA ARG A 63 24.44 -1.24 -26.53
C ARG A 63 23.75 -2.18 -27.53
N LEU A 64 22.44 -2.38 -27.41
CA LEU A 64 21.66 -3.22 -28.33
C LEU A 64 21.37 -2.55 -29.69
N ASN A 65 21.65 -1.25 -29.82
CA ASN A 65 21.36 -0.51 -31.03
C ASN A 65 22.61 -0.50 -31.93
N ASP A 66 22.52 -1.31 -32.99
CA ASP A 66 23.24 -1.23 -34.26
C ASP A 66 24.25 -2.37 -34.55
N SER A 67 24.12 -2.91 -35.77
CA SER A 67 24.53 -4.27 -36.14
C SER A 67 25.99 -4.36 -36.58
N THR A 68 26.75 -3.28 -36.46
CA THR A 68 28.08 -3.18 -37.11
C THR A 68 29.17 -2.57 -36.25
N ASN A 69 28.86 -1.98 -35.09
CA ASN A 69 29.87 -1.50 -34.14
C ASN A 69 29.45 -1.85 -32.71
N GLU A 70 30.26 -2.64 -32.02
CA GLU A 70 30.06 -2.94 -30.59
C GLU A 70 30.38 -1.71 -29.75
N GLU A 71 29.42 -0.82 -29.61
CA GLU A 71 29.54 0.34 -28.72
C GLU A 71 29.25 -0.09 -27.27
N TYR A 72 30.20 0.18 -26.38
CA TYR A 72 30.10 -0.12 -24.95
C TYR A 72 29.90 1.17 -24.15
N GLU A 73 28.90 1.16 -23.29
CA GLU A 73 28.68 2.18 -22.27
C GLU A 73 29.38 1.75 -20.98
N TYR A 74 30.19 2.62 -20.39
CA TYR A 74 30.94 2.32 -19.18
C TYR A 74 30.21 2.82 -17.94
N PHE A 75 30.05 1.92 -16.97
CA PHE A 75 29.48 2.22 -15.67
C PHE A 75 30.45 1.81 -14.55
N CYS A 76 30.32 2.46 -13.41
CA CYS A 76 30.90 2.05 -12.15
C CYS A 76 29.84 1.32 -11.33
N CYS A 77 30.08 0.04 -11.05
CA CYS A 77 29.22 -0.83 -10.26
C CYS A 77 29.72 -0.92 -8.83
N ARG A 78 28.81 -0.80 -7.86
CA ARG A 78 29.09 -1.00 -6.43
C ARG A 78 27.91 -1.64 -5.71
N GLY A 79 28.14 -2.25 -4.56
CA GLY A 79 27.07 -2.79 -3.71
C GLY A 79 27.35 -4.21 -3.24
N TYR A 80 26.38 -4.78 -2.51
CA TYR A 80 26.52 -6.06 -1.82
C TYR A 80 27.04 -7.20 -2.70
N CYS A 81 26.53 -7.35 -3.93
CA CYS A 81 26.98 -8.42 -4.81
C CYS A 81 28.39 -8.18 -5.37
N ILE A 82 28.82 -6.92 -5.49
CA ILE A 82 30.16 -6.56 -5.98
C ILE A 82 31.19 -6.81 -4.87
N ASP A 83 30.88 -6.44 -3.63
CA ASP A 83 31.73 -6.73 -2.47
C ASP A 83 31.91 -8.25 -2.31
N LEU A 84 30.81 -9.01 -2.47
CA LEU A 84 30.86 -10.46 -2.47
C LEU A 84 31.75 -11.02 -3.59
N LEU A 85 31.69 -10.46 -4.80
CA LEU A 85 32.56 -10.86 -5.92
C LEU A 85 34.04 -10.64 -5.59
N GLN A 86 34.37 -9.48 -5.02
CA GLN A 86 35.74 -9.14 -4.65
C GLN A 86 36.29 -10.10 -3.59
N GLU A 87 35.49 -10.42 -2.57
CA GLU A 87 35.89 -11.39 -1.53
C GLU A 87 36.02 -12.81 -2.08
N LEU A 88 35.14 -13.23 -2.99
CA LEU A 88 35.27 -14.52 -3.69
C LEU A 88 36.53 -14.57 -4.54
N SER A 89 36.82 -13.51 -5.29
CA SER A 89 38.03 -13.39 -6.13
C SER A 89 39.31 -13.49 -5.30
N LYS A 90 39.37 -12.81 -4.14
CA LYS A 90 40.50 -12.91 -3.21
C LYS A 90 40.67 -14.31 -2.64
N ASN A 91 39.59 -14.92 -2.14
CA ASN A 91 39.64 -16.21 -1.46
C ASN A 91 39.93 -17.38 -2.42
N LEU A 92 39.39 -17.33 -3.63
CA LEU A 92 39.55 -18.38 -4.65
C LEU A 92 40.68 -18.08 -5.65
N SER A 93 41.33 -16.91 -5.55
CA SER A 93 42.47 -16.49 -6.38
C SER A 93 42.20 -16.54 -7.89
N PHE A 94 41.04 -16.02 -8.33
CA PHE A 94 40.70 -15.83 -9.75
C PHE A 94 40.60 -14.35 -10.11
N VAL A 95 40.90 -14.04 -11.38
CA VAL A 95 40.71 -12.72 -11.98
C VAL A 95 39.36 -12.71 -12.69
N TYR A 96 38.66 -11.59 -12.65
CA TYR A 96 37.35 -11.48 -13.28
C TYR A 96 37.23 -10.23 -14.15
N THR A 97 36.36 -10.31 -15.14
CA THR A 97 35.89 -9.17 -15.93
C THR A 97 34.39 -9.05 -15.73
N LEU A 98 33.94 -7.93 -15.15
CA LEU A 98 32.53 -7.68 -14.86
C LEU A 98 31.88 -6.94 -16.02
N HIS A 99 30.69 -7.34 -16.45
CA HIS A 99 29.88 -6.59 -17.41
C HIS A 99 28.40 -6.62 -17.04
N LEU A 100 27.67 -5.58 -17.46
CA LEU A 100 26.23 -5.50 -17.30
C LEU A 100 25.53 -6.20 -18.47
N VAL A 101 24.46 -6.92 -18.16
CA VAL A 101 23.60 -7.56 -19.15
C VAL A 101 23.07 -6.55 -20.15
N ALA A 102 23.09 -6.90 -21.43
CA ALA A 102 22.79 -5.97 -22.52
C ALA A 102 21.32 -5.51 -22.52
N ASP A 103 20.38 -6.44 -22.31
CA ASP A 103 18.93 -6.21 -22.39
C ASP A 103 18.27 -5.79 -21.06
N ASN A 104 19.07 -5.65 -19.99
CA ASN A 104 18.62 -5.36 -18.63
C ASN A 104 17.54 -6.31 -18.09
N LYS A 105 17.58 -7.60 -18.47
CA LYS A 105 16.66 -8.63 -17.99
C LYS A 105 17.39 -9.72 -17.21
N TYR A 106 16.67 -10.33 -16.27
CA TYR A 106 17.18 -11.49 -15.53
C TYR A 106 17.35 -12.73 -16.41
N GLY A 107 16.41 -12.93 -17.33
CA GLY A 107 16.33 -14.12 -18.15
C GLY A 107 15.05 -14.89 -17.88
N SER A 108 14.21 -14.88 -18.89
CA SER A 108 12.96 -15.59 -19.05
C SER A 108 12.98 -16.26 -20.41
N TYR A 109 12.25 -17.36 -20.55
CA TYR A 109 11.99 -17.93 -21.86
C TYR A 109 10.51 -17.68 -22.16
N GLU A 110 10.24 -17.09 -23.33
CA GLU A 110 8.91 -17.14 -23.91
C GLU A 110 8.84 -18.38 -24.81
N LYS A 111 7.81 -19.21 -24.62
CA LYS A 111 7.49 -20.29 -25.56
C LYS A 111 6.79 -19.63 -26.75
N GLU A 112 7.56 -19.00 -27.62
CA GLU A 112 7.04 -18.34 -28.80
C GLU A 112 7.01 -19.34 -29.96
N GLY A 113 5.81 -19.74 -30.39
CA GLY A 113 5.59 -20.60 -31.56
C GLY A 113 5.81 -22.11 -31.34
N ASP A 114 5.48 -22.89 -32.37
CA ASP A 114 5.58 -24.37 -32.48
C ASP A 114 7.03 -24.90 -32.44
N ASP A 115 7.99 -24.02 -32.14
CA ASP A 115 9.40 -24.36 -32.01
C ASP A 115 9.67 -25.00 -30.64
N LYS A 116 10.16 -26.23 -30.68
CA LYS A 116 10.54 -27.03 -29.50
C LYS A 116 11.76 -26.47 -28.75
N HIS A 117 12.39 -25.41 -29.24
CA HIS A 117 13.64 -24.89 -28.70
C HIS A 117 13.38 -23.76 -27.71
N LYS A 118 13.64 -24.03 -26.42
CA LYS A 118 13.65 -23.01 -25.37
C LYS A 118 14.80 -22.03 -25.63
N ARG A 119 14.50 -20.75 -25.83
CA ARG A 119 15.50 -19.68 -25.93
C ARG A 119 15.42 -18.80 -24.69
N TRP A 120 16.56 -18.63 -24.02
CA TRP A 120 16.68 -17.74 -22.88
C TRP A 120 17.08 -16.33 -23.33
N ASP A 121 16.40 -15.33 -22.77
CA ASP A 121 16.86 -13.93 -22.82
C ASP A 121 17.65 -13.57 -21.54
N GLY A 122 18.07 -12.32 -21.41
CA GLY A 122 18.71 -11.80 -20.20
C GLY A 122 20.05 -12.43 -19.83
N MET A 123 20.39 -12.29 -18.55
CA MET A 123 21.63 -12.85 -17.97
C MET A 123 21.71 -14.38 -18.15
N ILE A 124 20.58 -15.08 -18.06
CA ILE A 124 20.54 -16.53 -18.30
C ILE A 124 20.89 -16.84 -19.76
N GLY A 125 20.37 -16.06 -20.71
CA GLY A 125 20.71 -16.19 -22.12
C GLY A 125 22.20 -15.99 -22.38
N GLU A 126 22.83 -14.98 -21.77
CA GLU A 126 24.28 -14.76 -21.90
C GLU A 126 25.10 -15.92 -21.30
N LEU A 127 24.67 -16.49 -20.18
CA LEU A 127 25.33 -17.64 -19.54
C LEU A 127 25.21 -18.93 -20.38
N VAL A 128 24.00 -19.24 -20.87
CA VAL A 128 23.75 -20.44 -21.69
C VAL A 128 24.47 -20.37 -23.04
N ASN A 129 24.64 -19.16 -23.59
CA ASN A 129 25.37 -18.94 -24.84
C ASN A 129 26.90 -18.80 -24.65
N TYR A 130 27.43 -19.10 -23.44
CA TYR A 130 28.86 -18.99 -23.11
C TYR A 130 29.47 -17.59 -23.33
N GLN A 131 28.65 -16.54 -23.22
CA GLN A 131 29.13 -15.15 -23.25
C GLN A 131 29.62 -14.72 -21.85
N ALA A 132 29.00 -15.27 -20.81
CA ALA A 132 29.42 -15.15 -19.42
C ALA A 132 29.76 -16.52 -18.84
N ASP A 133 30.77 -16.59 -17.98
CA ASP A 133 31.14 -17.80 -17.24
C ASP A 133 30.40 -17.92 -15.90
N MET A 134 29.99 -16.78 -15.31
CA MET A 134 29.33 -16.71 -14.02
C MET A 134 28.33 -15.55 -13.96
N ILE A 135 27.23 -15.73 -13.23
CA ILE A 135 26.28 -14.66 -12.88
C ILE A 135 26.49 -14.28 -11.43
N ILE A 136 26.67 -12.99 -11.14
CA ILE A 136 26.56 -12.47 -9.77
C ILE A 136 25.51 -11.36 -9.69
N ALA A 137 24.34 -11.73 -9.18
CA ALA A 137 23.17 -10.87 -9.12
C ALA A 137 22.17 -11.43 -8.09
N PRO A 138 21.15 -10.66 -7.68
CA PRO A 138 20.01 -11.19 -6.93
C PRO A 138 19.12 -12.07 -7.83
N LEU A 139 19.66 -13.21 -8.28
CA LEU A 139 18.99 -14.14 -9.18
C LEU A 139 18.17 -15.15 -8.38
N THR A 140 16.87 -15.24 -8.65
CA THR A 140 15.99 -16.23 -8.01
C THR A 140 16.29 -17.63 -8.53
N ILE A 141 16.51 -18.58 -7.62
CA ILE A 141 16.59 -20.01 -7.91
C ILE A 141 15.19 -20.52 -8.24
N SER A 142 15.00 -20.99 -9.48
CA SER A 142 13.74 -21.53 -9.97
C SER A 142 14.01 -22.85 -10.69
N PRO A 143 13.12 -23.86 -10.60
CA PRO A 143 13.36 -25.16 -11.24
C PRO A 143 13.54 -25.04 -12.76
N GLU A 144 12.87 -24.09 -13.40
CA GLU A 144 12.98 -23.87 -14.84
C GLU A 144 14.39 -23.42 -15.26
N ARG A 145 15.03 -22.57 -14.45
CA ARG A 145 16.42 -22.14 -14.68
C ARG A 145 17.40 -23.26 -14.31
N ALA A 146 17.09 -24.04 -13.27
CA ALA A 146 17.94 -25.12 -12.81
C ALA A 146 18.03 -26.31 -13.79
N GLU A 147 17.15 -26.37 -14.81
CA GLU A 147 17.25 -27.34 -15.91
C GLU A 147 18.44 -27.03 -16.83
N ASP A 148 18.80 -25.75 -17.01
CA ASP A 148 19.81 -25.32 -17.99
C ASP A 148 21.08 -24.75 -17.33
N ILE A 149 21.00 -24.31 -16.06
CA ILE A 149 22.14 -23.75 -15.31
C ILE A 149 22.26 -24.36 -13.91
N GLU A 150 23.49 -24.41 -13.39
CA GLU A 150 23.77 -24.88 -12.03
C GLU A 150 23.81 -23.72 -11.04
N PHE A 151 23.14 -23.87 -9.91
CA PHE A 151 23.13 -22.88 -8.84
C PHE A 151 24.02 -23.29 -7.67
N THR A 152 24.64 -22.30 -7.04
CA THR A 152 25.28 -22.46 -5.74
C THR A 152 24.23 -22.58 -4.63
N LYS A 153 24.69 -22.76 -3.38
CA LYS A 153 23.79 -22.68 -2.23
C LYS A 153 23.24 -21.25 -2.09
N PRO A 154 21.97 -21.07 -1.66
CA PRO A 154 21.39 -19.76 -1.50
C PRO A 154 22.21 -18.91 -0.51
N PHE A 155 22.65 -17.72 -0.93
CA PHE A 155 23.34 -16.78 -0.04
C PHE A 155 22.36 -15.84 0.69
N LYS A 156 21.12 -15.74 0.22
CA LYS A 156 20.05 -14.93 0.82
C LYS A 156 18.68 -15.58 0.62
N TYR A 157 17.91 -15.68 1.69
CA TYR A 157 16.52 -16.12 1.66
C TYR A 157 15.58 -14.91 1.52
N GLN A 158 14.65 -14.97 0.56
CA GLN A 158 13.63 -13.94 0.32
C GLN A 158 12.29 -14.57 -0.08
N GLY A 159 11.20 -13.87 0.19
CA GLY A 159 9.84 -14.24 -0.23
C GLY A 159 9.19 -13.15 -1.09
N ILE A 160 8.05 -13.47 -1.70
CA ILE A 160 7.25 -12.51 -2.47
C ILE A 160 6.31 -11.77 -1.50
N THR A 161 6.30 -10.45 -1.56
CA THR A 161 5.40 -9.59 -0.78
C THR A 161 4.62 -8.67 -1.71
N ILE A 162 3.50 -8.15 -1.21
CA ILE A 162 2.65 -7.22 -1.95
C ILE A 162 2.91 -5.82 -1.41
N LEU A 163 3.28 -4.89 -2.29
CA LEU A 163 3.44 -3.50 -1.96
C LEU A 163 2.14 -2.74 -2.29
N VAL A 164 1.60 -2.03 -1.31
CA VAL A 164 0.37 -1.25 -1.46
C VAL A 164 0.62 0.17 -0.97
N ARG A 165 0.03 1.15 -1.66
CA ARG A 165 0.02 2.53 -1.17
C ARG A 165 -0.78 2.61 0.13
N LYS A 166 -0.15 3.09 1.20
CA LYS A 166 -0.85 3.37 2.45
C LYS A 166 -1.87 4.50 2.21
N SER A 167 -3.15 4.20 2.36
CA SER A 167 -4.20 5.21 2.39
C SER A 167 -4.16 5.92 3.74
N THR A 168 -3.83 7.20 3.73
CA THR A 168 -3.97 8.06 4.92
C THR A 168 -5.42 8.51 5.01
N SER A 169 -6.10 8.20 6.10
CA SER A 169 -7.44 8.73 6.38
C SER A 169 -7.34 10.25 6.59
N THR A 170 -7.95 11.02 5.70
CA THR A 170 -8.16 12.46 5.92
C THR A 170 -9.41 12.63 6.76
N SER A 171 -9.25 13.03 8.02
CA SER A 171 -10.38 13.39 8.88
C SER A 171 -11.08 14.62 8.30
N ASN A 172 -12.30 14.46 7.81
CA ASN A 172 -13.09 15.58 7.30
C ASN A 172 -13.76 16.30 8.47
N LEU A 173 -13.57 17.61 8.61
CA LEU A 173 -14.20 18.39 9.69
C LEU A 173 -15.74 18.37 9.59
N ALA A 174 -16.29 18.08 8.40
CA ALA A 174 -17.72 17.91 8.17
C ALA A 174 -18.29 16.58 8.71
N SER A 175 -17.45 15.62 9.15
CA SER A 175 -17.90 14.35 9.73
C SER A 175 -18.78 14.55 10.99
N PHE A 176 -18.69 15.71 11.65
CA PHE A 176 -19.58 16.06 12.78
C PHE A 176 -21.06 16.20 12.38
N LEU A 177 -21.37 16.64 11.16
CA LEU A 177 -22.75 16.82 10.68
C LEU A 177 -23.35 15.54 10.08
N GLN A 178 -22.50 14.59 9.69
CA GLN A 178 -22.84 13.32 9.05
C GLN A 178 -23.80 12.40 9.86
N PRO A 179 -23.82 12.39 11.20
CA PRO A 179 -24.72 11.51 11.96
C PRO A 179 -26.21 11.80 11.76
N PHE A 180 -26.58 13.03 11.40
CA PHE A 180 -27.98 13.39 11.13
C PHE A 180 -28.15 13.80 9.68
N LYS A 181 -29.25 13.35 9.06
CA LYS A 181 -29.65 13.83 7.73
C LYS A 181 -29.94 15.32 7.79
N GLU A 182 -29.68 16.03 6.70
CA GLU A 182 -29.96 17.47 6.56
C GLU A 182 -31.41 17.82 6.92
N ALA A 183 -32.36 16.95 6.55
CA ALA A 183 -33.77 17.11 6.91
C ALA A 183 -34.01 17.13 8.43
N LEU A 184 -33.31 16.29 9.22
CA LEU A 184 -33.45 16.27 10.68
C LEU A 184 -32.90 17.55 11.31
N TRP A 185 -31.77 18.06 10.82
CA TRP A 185 -31.24 19.35 11.26
C TRP A 185 -32.23 20.49 11.04
N MET A 186 -32.85 20.55 9.86
CA MET A 186 -33.87 21.54 9.55
C MET A 186 -35.11 21.38 10.44
N MET A 187 -35.54 20.15 10.71
CA MET A 187 -36.68 19.88 11.60
C MET A 187 -36.40 20.28 13.05
N VAL A 188 -35.17 20.06 13.55
CA VAL A 188 -34.77 20.53 14.89
C VAL A 188 -34.79 22.04 14.95
N LEU A 189 -34.17 22.73 13.97
CA LEU A 189 -34.18 24.20 13.90
C LEU A 189 -35.60 24.75 13.86
N LEU A 190 -36.48 24.15 13.05
CA LEU A 190 -37.89 24.55 12.97
C LEU A 190 -38.63 24.31 14.29
N SER A 191 -38.41 23.17 14.94
CA SER A 191 -39.08 22.81 16.20
C SER A 191 -38.77 23.80 17.34
N VAL A 192 -37.54 24.31 17.41
CA VAL A 192 -37.12 25.33 18.38
C VAL A 192 -37.97 26.59 18.23
N HIS A 193 -38.15 27.06 16.99
CA HIS A 193 -38.93 28.26 16.71
C HIS A 193 -40.42 28.05 17.01
N VAL A 194 -40.98 26.89 16.67
CA VAL A 194 -42.37 26.55 16.97
C VAL A 194 -42.61 26.56 18.49
N VAL A 195 -41.73 25.91 19.26
CA VAL A 195 -41.84 25.85 20.72
C VAL A 195 -41.68 27.24 21.34
N ALA A 196 -40.77 28.07 20.84
CA ALA A 196 -40.61 29.44 21.30
C ALA A 196 -41.86 30.30 21.07
N VAL A 197 -42.49 30.19 19.90
CA VAL A 197 -43.75 30.90 19.59
C VAL A 197 -44.88 30.38 20.48
N VAL A 198 -45.00 29.07 20.70
CA VAL A 198 -46.03 28.50 21.58
C VAL A 198 -45.82 28.95 23.03
N LEU A 199 -44.58 28.95 23.54
CA LEU A 199 -44.27 29.48 24.87
C LEU A 199 -44.64 30.96 25.00
N TYR A 200 -44.33 31.77 23.98
CA TYR A 200 -44.71 33.18 23.92
C TYR A 200 -46.24 33.37 23.97
N LEU A 201 -46.99 32.61 23.16
CA LEU A 201 -48.45 32.69 23.13
C LEU A 201 -49.07 32.22 24.45
N LEU A 202 -48.59 31.12 25.04
CA LEU A 202 -49.08 30.61 26.32
C LEU A 202 -48.84 31.60 27.46
N ASP A 203 -47.70 32.29 27.48
CA ASP A 203 -47.44 33.30 28.50
C ASP A 203 -48.25 34.59 28.26
N ARG A 204 -48.47 34.98 27.00
CA ARG A 204 -49.28 36.15 26.62
C ARG A 204 -50.77 35.98 26.89
N PHE A 205 -51.31 34.78 26.65
CA PHE A 205 -52.73 34.47 26.84
C PHE A 205 -53.06 33.90 28.22
N SER A 206 -52.06 33.64 29.07
CA SER A 206 -52.30 33.17 30.44
C SER A 206 -53.02 34.25 31.27
N PRO A 207 -54.29 34.05 31.68
CA PRO A 207 -55.04 35.02 32.47
C PRO A 207 -54.46 35.21 33.88
N PHE A 208 -53.61 34.29 34.35
CA PHE A 208 -53.02 34.32 35.69
C PHE A 208 -51.81 35.25 35.83
N GLY A 209 -51.20 35.69 34.72
CA GLY A 209 -50.14 36.70 34.77
C GLY A 209 -50.67 38.08 35.18
N ARG A 210 -51.85 38.45 34.68
CA ARG A 210 -52.55 39.71 35.02
C ARG A 210 -53.16 39.69 36.43
N PHE A 211 -53.57 38.53 36.94
CA PHE A 211 -54.23 38.42 38.24
C PHE A 211 -53.31 38.63 39.46
N ARG A 212 -51.98 38.51 39.32
CA ARG A 212 -51.05 38.89 40.40
C ARG A 212 -50.74 40.39 40.47
N PHE A 213 -50.89 41.12 39.36
CA PHE A 213 -50.71 42.57 39.38
C PHE A 213 -51.88 43.29 40.05
N SER A 214 -53.12 42.80 39.89
CA SER A 214 -54.27 43.38 40.60
C SER A 214 -54.31 43.06 42.10
N SER A 215 -53.63 41.99 42.56
CA SER A 215 -53.54 41.66 43.99
C SER A 215 -52.46 42.45 44.72
N GLN A 216 -51.42 42.92 44.03
CA GLN A 216 -50.36 43.71 44.66
C GLN A 216 -50.62 45.23 44.60
N GLN A 217 -51.42 45.69 43.64
CA GLN A 217 -51.85 47.10 43.54
C GLN A 217 -52.99 47.47 44.51
N LYS A 218 -53.55 46.52 45.27
CA LYS A 218 -54.58 46.80 46.30
C LYS A 218 -54.03 47.01 47.72
N SER A 219 -52.72 47.22 47.86
CA SER A 219 -52.09 47.64 49.11
C SER A 219 -51.38 48.99 48.94
N GLU A 220 -52.09 49.99 48.40
CA GLU A 220 -51.70 51.40 48.53
C GLU A 220 -52.26 51.99 49.83
N ARG A 221 -51.34 52.44 50.70
CA ARG A 221 -51.40 53.83 51.17
C ARG A 221 -50.04 54.29 51.70
N GLY A 222 -49.38 55.16 50.92
CA GLY A 222 -48.17 55.87 51.32
C GLY A 222 -47.68 56.78 50.20
N ASN A 223 -47.98 58.07 50.31
CA ASN A 223 -47.76 59.13 49.31
C ASN A 223 -46.30 59.29 48.85
N GLY A 224 -46.10 59.38 47.53
CA GLY A 224 -44.90 59.89 46.85
C GLY A 224 -45.16 59.94 45.33
N PRO A 225 -44.51 60.84 44.56
CA PRO A 225 -44.79 60.95 43.14
C PRO A 225 -44.30 59.69 42.43
N VAL A 226 -45.25 58.92 41.89
CA VAL A 226 -44.98 57.70 41.13
C VAL A 226 -44.43 58.11 39.77
N ILE A 227 -43.12 57.95 39.59
CA ILE A 227 -42.55 57.82 38.25
C ILE A 227 -43.05 56.47 37.75
N GLU A 228 -44.03 56.47 36.83
CA GLU A 228 -44.44 55.29 36.08
C GLU A 228 -43.26 54.81 35.22
N VAL A 229 -42.37 54.02 35.81
CA VAL A 229 -41.48 53.16 35.06
C VAL A 229 -42.35 51.99 34.59
N ASN A 230 -42.80 52.06 33.34
CA ASN A 230 -43.47 50.98 32.63
C ASN A 230 -42.73 49.67 32.89
N THR A 231 -43.27 48.84 33.80
CA THR A 231 -42.73 47.53 34.16
C THR A 231 -43.15 46.50 33.11
N GLU A 232 -42.91 46.83 31.83
CA GLU A 232 -43.03 45.90 30.71
C GLU A 232 -41.78 45.02 30.56
N GLU A 233 -40.75 45.25 31.38
CA GLU A 233 -39.49 44.50 31.40
C GLU A 233 -39.62 43.07 31.95
N ASP A 234 -40.82 42.64 32.32
CA ASP A 234 -41.07 41.45 33.15
C ASP A 234 -41.95 40.39 32.46
N ALA A 235 -42.43 40.67 31.25
CA ALA A 235 -43.12 39.71 30.39
C ALA A 235 -42.11 38.96 29.49
N LEU A 236 -42.38 37.70 29.16
CA LEU A 236 -41.57 36.95 28.19
C LEU A 236 -41.75 37.56 26.80
N ASN A 237 -40.79 38.40 26.39
CA ASN A 237 -40.66 38.82 24.99
C ASN A 237 -40.30 37.63 24.09
N LEU A 238 -40.72 37.66 22.81
CA LEU A 238 -40.44 36.58 21.84
C LEU A 238 -38.94 36.24 21.76
N SER A 239 -38.07 37.27 21.82
CA SER A 239 -36.62 37.11 21.86
C SER A 239 -36.15 36.35 23.10
N ARG A 240 -36.71 36.62 24.28
CA ARG A 240 -36.38 35.92 25.53
C ARG A 240 -36.85 34.46 25.50
N ALA A 241 -38.01 34.17 24.90
CA ALA A 241 -38.50 32.80 24.70
C ALA A 241 -37.64 32.01 23.69
N LEU A 242 -37.14 32.67 22.64
CA LEU A 242 -36.19 32.08 21.69
C LEU A 242 -34.84 31.77 22.35
N TRP A 243 -34.27 32.71 23.11
CA TRP A 243 -33.04 32.47 23.87
C TRP A 243 -33.21 31.35 24.90
N PHE A 244 -34.36 31.30 25.58
CA PHE A 244 -34.67 30.22 26.53
C PHE A 244 -34.72 28.83 25.86
N THR A 245 -35.42 28.69 24.72
CA THR A 245 -35.53 27.41 24.00
C THR A 245 -34.20 26.96 23.38
N TRP A 246 -33.41 27.89 22.83
CA TRP A 246 -32.06 27.64 22.36
C TRP A 246 -31.10 27.29 23.50
N GLY A 247 -31.20 27.97 24.64
CA GLY A 247 -30.41 27.69 25.83
C GLY A 247 -30.59 26.25 26.32
N ILE A 248 -31.83 25.76 26.36
CA ILE A 248 -32.13 24.36 26.71
C ILE A 248 -31.53 23.38 25.70
N LEU A 249 -31.65 23.64 24.40
CA LEU A 249 -31.12 22.73 23.37
C LEU A 249 -29.58 22.66 23.38
N LEU A 250 -28.92 23.79 23.58
CA LEU A 250 -27.46 23.89 23.56
C LEU A 250 -26.80 23.59 24.92
N ASN A 251 -27.59 23.20 25.94
CA ASN A 251 -27.13 23.10 27.33
C ASN A 251 -26.41 24.38 27.80
N SER A 252 -26.85 25.55 27.32
CA SER A 252 -26.30 26.85 27.67
C SER A 252 -27.11 27.47 28.80
N GLY A 253 -26.43 27.93 29.85
CA GLY A 253 -27.06 28.57 31.02
C GLY A 253 -27.54 30.00 30.79
N ILE A 254 -27.61 30.45 29.53
CA ILE A 254 -28.01 31.82 29.15
C ILE A 254 -29.53 31.84 29.02
N GLY A 255 -30.23 32.26 30.09
CA GLY A 255 -31.69 32.39 30.09
C GLY A 255 -32.14 33.59 30.91
N GLU A 256 -32.29 34.76 30.27
CA GLU A 256 -32.79 35.99 30.89
C GLU A 256 -34.34 36.03 31.03
N GLY A 257 -35.00 34.87 31.04
CA GLY A 257 -36.45 34.79 31.18
C GLY A 257 -36.94 33.38 31.43
N THR A 258 -37.55 33.15 32.59
CA THR A 258 -38.16 31.85 32.94
C THR A 258 -39.69 31.91 32.76
N PRO A 259 -40.34 30.85 32.26
CA PRO A 259 -41.79 30.82 32.11
C PRO A 259 -42.51 30.95 33.45
N ARG A 260 -43.41 31.94 33.53
CA ARG A 260 -44.17 32.26 34.75
C ARG A 260 -45.44 31.42 34.86
N SER A 261 -46.12 31.13 33.74
CA SER A 261 -47.35 30.34 33.74
C SER A 261 -47.12 28.83 33.98
N PHE A 262 -48.06 28.17 34.66
CA PHE A 262 -47.98 26.73 34.96
C PHE A 262 -47.92 25.89 33.66
N SER A 263 -48.72 26.25 32.65
CA SER A 263 -48.72 25.61 31.33
C SER A 263 -47.38 25.75 30.60
N ALA A 264 -46.76 26.95 30.60
CA ALA A 264 -45.46 27.16 29.97
C ALA A 264 -44.32 26.42 30.71
N ARG A 265 -44.42 26.25 32.03
CA ARG A 265 -43.46 25.43 32.80
C ARG A 265 -43.52 23.95 32.43
N VAL A 266 -44.72 23.39 32.33
CA VAL A 266 -44.91 21.99 31.90
C VAL A 266 -44.39 21.80 30.47
N LEU A 267 -44.70 22.73 29.56
CA LEU A 267 -44.18 22.68 28.19
C LEU A 267 -42.64 22.78 28.16
N GLY A 268 -42.06 23.65 28.98
CA GLY A 268 -40.60 23.77 29.13
C GLY A 268 -39.94 22.49 29.66
N MET A 269 -40.59 21.77 30.60
CA MET A 269 -40.11 20.47 31.10
C MET A 269 -40.13 19.39 30.00
N VAL A 270 -41.20 19.33 29.21
CA VAL A 270 -41.30 18.40 28.08
C VAL A 270 -40.27 18.72 27.01
N TRP A 271 -40.07 20.02 26.70
CA TRP A 271 -39.04 20.47 25.76
C TRP A 271 -37.64 20.10 26.25
N ALA A 272 -37.34 20.28 27.54
CA ALA A 272 -36.06 19.88 28.12
C ALA A 272 -35.84 18.36 28.01
N GLY A 273 -36.87 17.55 28.25
CA GLY A 273 -36.79 16.09 28.05
C GLY A 273 -36.50 15.72 26.60
N PHE A 274 -37.20 16.36 25.64
CA PHE A 274 -36.95 16.16 24.21
C PHE A 274 -35.53 16.57 23.81
N ALA A 275 -35.06 17.75 24.24
CA ALA A 275 -33.71 18.22 23.97
C ALA A 275 -32.64 17.26 24.50
N MET A 276 -32.82 16.72 25.71
CA MET A 276 -31.88 15.77 26.30
C MET A 276 -31.81 14.46 25.48
N ILE A 277 -32.96 13.93 25.05
CA ILE A 277 -33.04 12.73 24.20
C ILE A 277 -32.36 12.98 22.84
N MET A 278 -32.58 14.16 22.25
CA MET A 278 -31.97 14.53 20.96
C MET A 278 -30.45 14.59 21.05
N VAL A 279 -29.90 15.27 22.08
CA VAL A 279 -28.45 15.36 22.29
C VAL A 279 -27.85 13.98 22.58
N ALA A 280 -28.49 13.17 23.43
CA ALA A 280 -28.04 11.81 23.71
C ALA A 280 -28.02 10.90 22.46
N SER A 281 -29.03 11.04 21.59
CA SER A 281 -29.10 10.28 20.35
C SER A 281 -28.03 10.72 19.34
N TYR A 282 -27.76 12.03 19.27
CA TYR A 282 -26.69 12.59 18.46
C TYR A 282 -25.32 12.04 18.88
N THR A 283 -25.00 12.11 20.18
CA THR A 283 -23.72 11.65 20.72
C THR A 283 -23.56 10.14 20.56
N ALA A 284 -24.64 9.36 20.74
CA ALA A 284 -24.62 7.92 20.50
C ALA A 284 -24.34 7.57 19.03
N ASN A 285 -24.98 8.26 18.07
CA ASN A 285 -24.77 7.98 16.65
C ASN A 285 -23.39 8.45 16.16
N LEU A 286 -22.91 9.60 16.65
CA LEU A 286 -21.55 10.05 16.38
C LEU A 286 -20.51 9.04 16.89
N ALA A 287 -20.69 8.54 18.12
CA ALA A 287 -19.80 7.53 18.68
C ALA A 287 -19.82 6.23 17.86
N ALA A 288 -21.00 5.77 17.43
CA ALA A 288 -21.13 4.59 16.57
C ALA A 288 -20.41 4.78 15.22
N PHE A 289 -20.54 5.96 14.61
CA PHE A 289 -19.88 6.28 13.36
C PHE A 289 -18.35 6.29 13.49
N LEU A 290 -17.81 6.95 14.53
CA LEU A 290 -16.36 7.02 14.77
C LEU A 290 -15.73 5.65 15.03
N VAL A 291 -16.49 4.69 15.59
CA VAL A 291 -16.01 3.31 15.79
C VAL A 291 -15.94 2.53 14.46
N LEU A 292 -16.84 2.85 13.52
CA LEU A 292 -16.99 2.16 12.25
C LEU A 292 -16.10 2.73 11.14
N ASP A 293 -15.70 4.00 11.22
CA ASP A 293 -14.79 4.65 10.28
C ASP A 293 -13.34 4.19 10.50
N ARG A 294 -13.10 2.89 10.31
CA ARG A 294 -11.76 2.32 10.27
C ARG A 294 -11.24 2.47 8.85
N PRO A 295 -10.01 2.98 8.66
CA PRO A 295 -9.39 2.97 7.34
C PRO A 295 -9.40 1.53 6.81
N GLU A 296 -9.74 1.36 5.53
CA GLU A 296 -9.77 0.03 4.92
C GLU A 296 -8.50 -0.74 5.28
N ALA A 297 -8.68 -1.98 5.75
CA ALA A 297 -7.57 -2.80 6.16
C ALA A 297 -6.58 -2.96 5.01
N SER A 298 -5.28 -2.89 5.35
CA SER A 298 -4.23 -3.30 4.42
C SER A 298 -4.53 -4.71 3.91
N ILE A 299 -4.18 -4.96 2.64
CA ILE A 299 -4.36 -6.26 1.99
C ILE A 299 -3.80 -7.37 2.88
N SER A 300 -4.66 -8.34 3.18
CA SER A 300 -4.38 -9.42 4.14
C SER A 300 -3.37 -10.45 3.61
N GLY A 301 -3.15 -10.47 2.29
CA GLY A 301 -2.14 -11.28 1.62
C GLY A 301 -2.68 -11.91 0.34
N ILE A 302 -2.17 -13.09 -0.02
CA ILE A 302 -2.55 -13.81 -1.24
C ILE A 302 -4.00 -14.36 -1.20
N ASN A 303 -4.56 -14.56 -0.01
CA ASN A 303 -5.91 -15.08 0.18
C ASN A 303 -6.99 -13.98 0.21
N ASP A 304 -6.60 -12.73 0.02
CA ASP A 304 -7.53 -11.61 -0.02
C ASP A 304 -8.55 -11.78 -1.16
N ALA A 305 -9.82 -11.54 -0.87
CA ALA A 305 -10.89 -11.63 -1.85
C ALA A 305 -10.66 -10.68 -3.03
N ARG A 306 -10.07 -9.50 -2.77
CA ARG A 306 -9.76 -8.49 -3.80
C ARG A 306 -8.68 -8.96 -4.79
N LEU A 307 -7.75 -9.80 -4.34
CA LEU A 307 -6.72 -10.38 -5.22
C LEU A 307 -7.23 -11.61 -5.96
N ARG A 308 -8.03 -12.44 -5.28
CA ARG A 308 -8.59 -13.67 -5.87
C ARG A 308 -9.59 -13.37 -6.99
N ASN A 309 -10.41 -12.35 -6.83
CA ASN A 309 -11.35 -11.90 -7.84
C ASN A 309 -11.11 -10.42 -8.16
N PRO A 310 -10.32 -10.10 -9.20
CA PRO A 310 -10.04 -8.71 -9.56
C PRO A 310 -11.36 -8.02 -9.91
N GLN A 311 -11.70 -6.97 -9.15
CA GLN A 311 -12.77 -6.05 -9.52
C GLN A 311 -12.20 -4.97 -10.43
N ASP A 312 -13.02 -4.38 -11.31
CA ASP A 312 -12.59 -3.37 -12.29
C ASP A 312 -11.93 -2.13 -11.64
N GLY A 313 -12.18 -1.86 -10.35
CA GLY A 313 -11.56 -0.79 -9.57
C GLY A 313 -10.24 -1.17 -8.87
N PHE A 314 -9.79 -2.42 -8.93
CA PHE A 314 -8.61 -2.91 -8.21
C PHE A 314 -7.60 -3.57 -9.16
N THR A 315 -6.64 -2.77 -9.63
CA THR A 315 -5.57 -3.22 -10.53
C THR A 315 -4.30 -3.59 -9.77
N TYR A 316 -3.71 -4.73 -10.10
CA TYR A 316 -2.40 -5.16 -9.61
C TYR A 316 -1.54 -5.66 -10.77
N ALA A 317 -0.21 -5.55 -10.64
CA ALA A 317 0.73 -5.92 -11.69
C ALA A 317 2.03 -6.48 -11.09
N THR A 318 2.79 -7.17 -11.93
CA THR A 318 4.16 -7.62 -11.64
C THR A 318 5.08 -7.24 -12.79
N VAL A 319 6.39 -7.33 -12.57
CA VAL A 319 7.40 -7.01 -13.59
C VAL A 319 7.45 -8.12 -14.63
N LYS A 320 7.26 -7.78 -15.91
CA LYS A 320 7.33 -8.73 -17.04
C LYS A 320 8.70 -9.39 -17.12
N GLY A 321 8.76 -10.71 -17.34
CA GLY A 321 10.03 -11.44 -17.46
C GLY A 321 10.79 -11.62 -16.14
N SER A 322 10.17 -11.26 -15.01
CA SER A 322 10.70 -11.55 -13.68
C SER A 322 10.41 -13.00 -13.27
N SER A 323 11.09 -13.47 -12.22
CA SER A 323 10.79 -14.76 -11.61
C SER A 323 9.36 -14.85 -11.07
N VAL A 324 8.77 -13.73 -10.66
CA VAL A 324 7.38 -13.64 -10.16
C VAL A 324 6.38 -13.84 -11.29
N ASP A 325 6.59 -13.21 -12.45
CA ASP A 325 5.77 -13.42 -13.66
C ASP A 325 5.80 -14.91 -14.08
N MET A 326 7.00 -15.50 -14.15
CA MET A 326 7.16 -16.93 -14.47
C MET A 326 6.46 -17.83 -13.46
N TYR A 327 6.56 -17.53 -12.16
CA TYR A 327 5.90 -18.28 -11.11
C TYR A 327 4.37 -18.31 -11.28
N PHE A 328 3.75 -17.15 -11.51
CA PHE A 328 2.30 -17.06 -11.72
C PHE A 328 1.86 -17.71 -13.04
N LYS A 329 2.60 -17.53 -14.14
CA LYS A 329 2.36 -18.22 -15.42
C LYS A 329 2.36 -19.74 -15.25
N ARG A 330 3.32 -20.28 -14.48
CA ARG A 330 3.39 -21.71 -14.17
C ARG A 330 2.19 -22.19 -13.38
N GLN A 331 1.77 -21.45 -12.36
CA GLN A 331 0.62 -21.82 -11.53
C GLN A 331 -0.65 -21.95 -12.38
N VAL A 332 -0.91 -20.97 -13.25
CA VAL A 332 -2.05 -21.01 -14.20
C VAL A 332 -1.92 -22.17 -15.19
N GLY A 333 -0.72 -22.39 -15.73
CA GLY A 333 -0.46 -23.52 -16.64
C GLY A 333 -0.72 -24.88 -15.99
N MET A 334 -0.35 -25.07 -14.73
CA MET A 334 -0.65 -26.30 -13.97
C MET A 334 -2.15 -26.48 -13.75
N PHE A 335 -2.89 -25.43 -13.40
CA PHE A 335 -4.35 -25.52 -13.25
C PHE A 335 -5.06 -25.91 -14.55
N ILE A 336 -4.63 -25.34 -15.69
CA ILE A 336 -5.19 -25.68 -17.01
C ILE A 336 -4.85 -27.12 -17.38
N LYS A 337 -3.59 -27.55 -17.17
CA LYS A 337 -3.15 -28.92 -17.46
C LYS A 337 -3.87 -29.95 -16.60
N GLN A 338 -4.01 -29.69 -15.30
CA GLN A 338 -4.76 -30.55 -14.39
C GLN A 338 -6.24 -30.67 -14.77
N LYS A 339 -6.87 -29.57 -15.21
CA LYS A 339 -8.24 -29.59 -15.73
C LYS A 339 -8.35 -30.37 -17.04
N SER A 340 -7.34 -30.27 -17.92
CA SER A 340 -7.26 -31.03 -19.17
C SER A 340 -7.10 -32.53 -18.92
N ASP A 341 -6.21 -32.93 -18.00
CA ASP A 341 -5.96 -34.32 -17.63
C ASP A 341 -7.19 -34.93 -16.94
N TYR A 342 -7.90 -34.15 -16.11
CA TYR A 342 -9.16 -34.60 -15.51
C TYR A 342 -10.27 -34.81 -16.56
N LEU A 343 -10.34 -33.95 -17.57
CA LEU A 343 -11.30 -34.07 -18.67
C LEU A 343 -10.96 -35.20 -19.66
N SER A 344 -9.68 -35.55 -19.84
CA SER A 344 -9.29 -36.71 -20.66
C SER A 344 -9.58 -38.02 -19.94
N HIS A 345 -9.39 -38.09 -18.62
CA HIS A 345 -9.78 -39.25 -17.80
C HIS A 345 -11.30 -39.45 -17.68
N LEU A 346 -12.11 -38.41 -17.88
CA LEU A 346 -13.57 -38.52 -17.94
C LEU A 346 -14.10 -38.90 -19.34
N LYS A 347 -13.25 -38.84 -20.37
CA LYS A 347 -13.58 -39.18 -21.76
C LYS A 347 -13.05 -40.55 -22.20
N ALA A 348 -12.23 -41.20 -21.38
CA ALA A 348 -11.83 -42.60 -21.51
C ALA A 348 -12.67 -43.45 -20.56
#